data_AF-A0A4R6BLJ7-F1
#
_entry.id   AF-A0A4R6BLJ7-F1
#
_cell.length_a   1.000
_cell.length_b   1.000
_cell.length_c   1.000
_cell.angle_alpha   90.00
_cell.angle_beta   90.00
_cell.angle_gamma   90.00
#
_symmetry.space_group_name_H-M   'P 1'
#
loop_
_entity.id
_entity.type
_entity.pdbx_description
1 polymer ?
#
loop_
_entity_poly.entity_id
_entity_poly.type
_entity_poly.pdbx_seq_one_letter_code
_entity_poly.pdbx_strand_id
1 'polypeptide(L)'
;MSELNNLRNRIEEINFSILELLSERGQIAKKIGQEKLKSGTDIYDPMREKEMLNRLLETNKGPYDDNVIKQLFKEIFKASTELQQSENEKHLLVSRKLKPEDTVVSFDNGAKIGDKEKIFVFGPCSVESYDQVDAVAQDLAAKGQKFIRGGAFKPRTSPYDFQGLGEEGLEILKEMNKKYGLNVVSEIVNPAHFEMADLYVDVFQIGARNMQNFELLKEAGRSNKPVLLKRGLSATIEEFIYAAEYIHSNGNSQIILCERGIRTYEKATRNTLDISAVPILKQGTHLPVLVDVTHSTGRKDIMLPVAKAALAVGADGVMAEVHPDPAVALSDAGQQMDLNEFDYFFNEIDKTRQLYL
;
A
#
# COMPACT_ATOMS: atom_id res chain seq x y z
N MET A 1 24.03 -3.16 -56.77
CA MET A 1 23.33 -3.72 -55.59
C MET A 1 22.27 -4.68 -56.10
N SER A 2 22.07 -5.83 -55.45
CA SER A 2 21.01 -6.77 -55.86
C SER A 2 19.62 -6.16 -55.62
N GLU A 3 18.62 -6.56 -56.39
CA GLU A 3 17.22 -6.15 -56.23
C GLU A 3 16.72 -6.34 -54.79
N LEU A 4 17.13 -7.44 -54.15
CA LEU A 4 16.89 -7.72 -52.74
C LEU A 4 17.41 -6.61 -51.81
N ASN A 5 18.61 -6.09 -52.06
CA ASN A 5 19.17 -5.02 -51.24
C ASN A 5 18.40 -3.71 -51.43
N ASN A 6 17.94 -3.41 -52.64
CA ASN A 6 17.12 -2.23 -52.89
C ASN A 6 15.77 -2.31 -52.16
N LEU A 7 15.12 -3.49 -52.17
CA LEU A 7 13.87 -3.72 -51.44
C LEU A 7 14.04 -3.62 -49.92
N ARG A 8 15.16 -4.13 -49.39
CA ARG A 8 15.50 -4.02 -47.96
C ARG A 8 15.75 -2.57 -47.54
N ASN A 9 16.50 -1.82 -48.33
CA ASN A 9 16.72 -0.39 -48.09
C ASN A 9 15.38 0.37 -48.10
N ARG A 10 14.46 0.00 -49.00
CA ARG A 10 13.12 0.61 -49.04
C ARG A 10 12.30 0.30 -47.78
N ILE A 11 12.39 -0.91 -47.23
CA ILE A 11 11.75 -1.25 -45.94
C ILE A 11 12.36 -0.42 -44.80
N GLU A 12 13.68 -0.22 -44.82
CA GLU A 12 14.37 0.57 -43.81
C GLU A 12 13.90 2.04 -43.83
N GLU A 13 13.77 2.65 -45.01
CA GLU A 13 13.16 3.99 -45.16
C GLU A 13 11.73 4.07 -44.59
N ILE A 14 10.92 3.03 -44.83
CA ILE A 14 9.56 2.94 -44.29
C ILE A 14 9.61 2.82 -42.76
N ASN A 15 10.54 2.06 -42.19
CA ASN A 15 10.69 1.95 -40.73
C ASN A 15 10.99 3.30 -40.08
N PHE A 16 11.86 4.11 -40.69
CA PHE A 16 12.12 5.47 -40.20
C PHE A 16 10.87 6.35 -40.28
N SER A 17 10.11 6.26 -41.37
CA SER A 17 8.85 6.98 -41.51
C SER A 17 7.82 6.56 -40.46
N ILE A 18 7.72 5.26 -40.15
CA ILE A 18 6.87 4.74 -39.08
C ILE A 18 7.32 5.29 -37.72
N LEU A 19 8.64 5.31 -37.45
CA LEU A 19 9.19 5.82 -36.19
C LEU A 19 8.87 7.31 -36.00
N GLU A 20 8.99 8.12 -37.05
CA GLU A 20 8.63 9.55 -37.03
C GLU A 20 7.14 9.73 -36.70
N LEU A 21 6.26 9.00 -37.40
CA LEU A 21 4.80 9.06 -37.16
C LEU A 21 4.41 8.58 -35.76
N LEU A 22 5.05 7.52 -35.25
CA LEU A 22 4.84 7.04 -33.88
C LEU A 22 5.30 8.07 -32.86
N SER A 23 6.42 8.76 -33.11
CA SER A 23 6.93 9.82 -32.25
C SER A 23 5.99 11.02 -32.22
N GLU A 24 5.51 11.48 -33.38
CA GLU A 24 4.51 12.54 -33.49
C GLU A 24 3.21 12.15 -32.76
N ARG A 25 2.69 10.94 -33.02
CA ARG A 25 1.50 10.42 -32.35
C ARG A 25 1.68 10.38 -30.84
N GLY A 26 2.85 9.95 -30.36
CA GLY A 26 3.19 9.95 -28.94
C GLY A 26 3.16 11.35 -28.31
N GLN A 27 3.69 12.36 -28.99
CA GLN A 27 3.63 13.76 -28.53
C GLN A 27 2.19 14.28 -28.45
N ILE A 28 1.35 13.94 -29.43
CA ILE A 28 -0.08 14.28 -29.40
C ILE A 28 -0.77 13.56 -28.25
N ALA A 29 -0.51 12.26 -28.06
CA ALA A 29 -1.05 11.49 -26.95
C ALA A 29 -0.68 12.10 -25.58
N LYS A 30 0.57 12.57 -25.41
CA LYS A 30 0.98 13.31 -24.20
C LYS A 30 0.16 14.57 -23.97
N LYS A 31 -0.03 15.40 -25.00
CA LYS A 31 -0.86 16.60 -24.91
C LYS A 31 -2.30 16.27 -24.56
N ILE A 32 -2.87 15.21 -25.16
CA ILE A 32 -4.21 14.71 -24.81
C ILE A 32 -4.26 14.30 -23.33
N GLY A 33 -3.26 13.58 -22.83
CA GLY A 33 -3.18 13.22 -21.41
C GLY A 33 -3.19 14.43 -20.48
N GLN A 34 -2.44 15.48 -20.83
CA GLN A 34 -2.42 16.74 -20.07
C GLN A 34 -3.78 17.45 -20.07
N GLU A 35 -4.49 17.46 -21.19
CA GLU A 35 -5.83 18.05 -21.27
C GLU A 35 -6.87 17.21 -20.50
N LYS A 36 -6.80 15.88 -20.60
CA LYS A 36 -7.64 14.95 -19.82
C LYS A 36 -7.45 15.13 -18.31
N LEU A 37 -6.21 15.34 -17.86
CA LEU A 37 -5.89 15.65 -16.46
C LEU A 37 -6.60 16.93 -16.01
N LYS A 38 -6.55 17.99 -16.82
CA LYS A 38 -7.22 19.27 -16.51
C LYS A 38 -8.74 19.14 -16.47
N SER A 39 -9.32 18.31 -17.34
CA SER A 39 -10.77 18.11 -17.44
C SER A 39 -11.32 17.00 -16.54
N GLY A 40 -10.48 16.27 -15.82
CA GLY A 40 -10.88 15.13 -14.98
C GLY A 40 -11.46 13.96 -15.76
N THR A 41 -11.03 13.77 -17.01
CA THR A 41 -11.53 12.72 -17.91
C THR A 41 -10.63 11.49 -17.88
N ASP A 42 -11.22 10.28 -17.94
CA ASP A 42 -10.48 9.02 -17.91
C ASP A 42 -9.46 8.91 -19.07
N ILE A 43 -8.27 8.39 -18.74
CA ILE A 43 -7.20 8.17 -19.73
C ILE A 43 -7.61 7.07 -20.71
N TYR A 44 -8.15 5.96 -20.22
CA TYR A 44 -8.60 4.84 -21.04
C TYR A 44 -10.06 5.00 -21.49
N ASP A 45 -10.30 4.98 -22.80
CA ASP A 45 -11.64 5.04 -23.39
C ASP A 45 -11.81 3.92 -24.43
N PRO A 46 -12.48 2.80 -24.05
CA PRO A 46 -12.65 1.66 -24.94
C PRO A 46 -13.58 1.93 -26.13
N MET A 47 -14.52 2.88 -26.00
CA MET A 47 -15.42 3.24 -27.09
C MET A 47 -14.66 4.04 -28.15
N ARG A 48 -13.80 4.97 -27.71
CA ARG A 48 -12.93 5.72 -28.62
C ARG A 48 -11.94 4.82 -29.35
N GLU A 49 -11.32 3.86 -28.65
CA GLU A 49 -10.45 2.87 -29.30
C GLU A 49 -11.20 2.05 -30.34
N LYS A 50 -12.41 1.58 -30.01
CA LYS A 50 -13.25 0.83 -30.93
C LYS A 50 -13.59 1.64 -32.18
N GLU A 51 -13.97 2.91 -32.01
CA GLU A 51 -14.27 3.82 -33.13
C GLU A 51 -13.03 4.00 -34.04
N MET A 52 -11.85 4.24 -33.46
CA MET A 52 -10.60 4.38 -34.22
C MET A 52 -10.26 3.09 -34.97
N LEU A 53 -10.38 1.93 -34.32
CA LEU A 53 -10.15 0.63 -34.96
C LEU A 53 -11.11 0.42 -36.14
N ASN A 54 -12.41 0.66 -35.95
CA ASN A 54 -13.38 0.49 -37.02
C ASN A 54 -13.04 1.33 -38.26
N ARG A 55 -12.65 2.60 -38.07
CA ARG A 55 -12.26 3.49 -39.18
C ARG A 55 -10.99 3.00 -39.89
N LEU A 56 -10.03 2.43 -39.16
CA LEU A 56 -8.83 1.83 -39.73
C LEU A 56 -9.17 0.57 -40.56
N LEU A 57 -10.08 -0.27 -40.07
CA LEU A 57 -10.49 -1.50 -40.77
C LEU A 57 -11.32 -1.19 -42.02
N GLU A 58 -12.25 -0.23 -41.95
CA GLU A 58 -13.04 0.22 -43.11
C GLU A 58 -12.18 0.76 -44.26
N THR A 59 -10.99 1.26 -43.96
CA THR A 59 -10.07 1.84 -44.94
C THR A 59 -8.91 0.91 -45.31
N ASN A 60 -8.82 -0.28 -44.70
CA ASN A 60 -7.76 -1.25 -44.98
C ASN A 60 -7.88 -1.80 -46.40
N LYS A 61 -6.82 -1.66 -47.21
CA LYS A 61 -6.75 -2.18 -48.58
C LYS A 61 -5.76 -3.34 -48.71
N GLY A 62 -5.27 -3.87 -47.59
CA GLY A 62 -4.22 -4.88 -47.56
C GLY A 62 -2.81 -4.28 -47.76
N PRO A 63 -1.77 -5.14 -47.84
CA PRO A 63 -1.83 -6.60 -47.92
C PRO A 63 -2.02 -7.34 -46.59
N TYR A 64 -1.89 -6.65 -45.44
CA TYR A 64 -2.20 -7.23 -44.14
C TYR A 64 -3.71 -7.31 -43.92
N ASP A 65 -4.19 -8.43 -43.39
CA ASP A 65 -5.60 -8.58 -43.03
C ASP A 65 -5.99 -7.70 -41.83
N ASP A 66 -7.30 -7.57 -41.64
CA ASP A 66 -7.88 -6.75 -40.57
C ASP A 66 -7.45 -7.18 -39.17
N ASN A 67 -7.17 -8.48 -38.97
CA ASN A 67 -6.76 -8.97 -37.67
C ASN A 67 -5.35 -8.51 -37.32
N VAL A 68 -4.42 -8.57 -38.28
CA VAL A 68 -3.05 -8.06 -38.12
C VAL A 68 -3.06 -6.56 -37.86
N ILE A 69 -3.80 -5.79 -38.68
CA ILE A 69 -3.93 -4.34 -38.48
C ILE A 69 -4.48 -4.02 -37.09
N LYS A 70 -5.53 -4.72 -36.67
CA LYS A 70 -6.14 -4.54 -35.34
C LYS A 70 -5.14 -4.80 -34.20
N GLN A 71 -4.32 -5.85 -34.29
CA GLN A 71 -3.32 -6.16 -33.27
C GLN A 71 -2.23 -5.07 -33.19
N LEU A 72 -1.68 -4.66 -34.33
CA LEU A 72 -0.65 -3.62 -34.37
C LEU A 72 -1.14 -2.29 -33.77
N PHE A 73 -2.33 -1.85 -34.15
CA PHE A 73 -2.87 -0.59 -33.63
C PHE A 73 -3.27 -0.67 -32.16
N LYS A 74 -3.71 -1.85 -31.66
CA LYS A 74 -3.93 -2.05 -30.23
C LYS A 74 -2.67 -1.84 -29.40
N GLU A 75 -1.53 -2.37 -29.85
CA GLU A 75 -0.25 -2.15 -29.15
C GLU A 75 0.16 -0.66 -29.18
N ILE A 76 -0.06 0.02 -30.32
CA ILE A 76 0.19 1.48 -30.42
C ILE A 76 -0.73 2.26 -29.46
N PHE A 77 -1.99 1.86 -29.31
CA PHE A 77 -2.96 2.52 -28.41
C PHE A 77 -2.60 2.28 -26.95
N LYS A 78 -2.25 1.04 -26.60
CA LYS A 78 -1.76 0.66 -25.28
C LYS A 78 -0.52 1.48 -24.89
N ALA A 79 0.50 1.52 -25.75
CA ALA A 79 1.71 2.30 -25.51
C ALA A 79 1.42 3.80 -25.29
N SER A 80 0.40 4.35 -25.95
CA SER A 80 -0.01 5.75 -25.78
C SER A 80 -0.80 6.01 -24.51
N THR A 81 -1.56 5.02 -24.05
CA THR A 81 -2.27 5.06 -22.77
C THR A 81 -1.25 5.00 -21.62
N GLU A 82 -0.29 4.07 -21.70
CA GLU A 82 0.82 3.96 -20.74
C GLU A 82 1.66 5.25 -20.70
N LEU A 83 1.92 5.86 -21.85
CA LEU A 83 2.64 7.14 -21.91
C LEU A 83 1.91 8.25 -21.15
N GLN A 84 0.58 8.31 -21.26
CA GLN A 84 -0.26 9.28 -20.53
C GLN A 84 -0.26 9.00 -19.02
N GLN A 85 -0.44 7.73 -18.63
CA GLN A 85 -0.38 7.30 -17.22
C GLN A 85 0.98 7.64 -16.59
N SER A 86 2.07 7.39 -17.32
CA SER A 86 3.43 7.62 -16.82
C SER A 86 3.76 9.10 -16.57
N GLU A 87 3.14 10.02 -17.31
CA GLU A 87 3.25 11.47 -17.08
C GLU A 87 2.40 11.88 -15.86
N ASN A 88 1.20 11.31 -15.69
CA ASN A 88 0.40 11.53 -14.48
C ASN A 88 1.14 11.10 -13.21
N GLU A 89 1.82 9.95 -13.26
CA GLU A 89 2.67 9.49 -12.14
C GLU A 89 3.85 10.43 -11.81
N LYS A 90 4.32 11.26 -12.75
CA LYS A 90 5.35 12.29 -12.45
C LYS A 90 4.79 13.43 -11.60
N HIS A 91 3.48 13.61 -11.59
CA HIS A 91 2.82 14.66 -10.84
C HIS A 91 2.39 14.22 -9.43
N LEU A 92 2.46 12.92 -9.11
CA LEU A 92 2.10 12.44 -7.79
C LEU A 92 3.19 12.78 -6.78
N LEU A 93 2.80 13.42 -5.68
CA LEU A 93 3.66 13.79 -4.58
C LEU A 93 4.31 12.56 -3.92
N VAL A 94 3.62 11.42 -3.91
CA VAL A 94 4.13 10.16 -3.36
C VAL A 94 5.10 9.40 -4.27
N SER A 95 5.23 9.81 -5.54
CA SER A 95 6.02 9.09 -6.56
C SER A 95 7.51 9.34 -6.45
N ARG A 96 8.32 8.29 -6.67
CA ARG A 96 9.79 8.44 -6.78
C ARG A 96 10.22 9.34 -7.93
N LYS A 97 9.40 9.45 -8.98
CA LYS A 97 9.72 10.32 -10.12
C LYS A 97 9.77 11.78 -9.70
N LEU A 98 8.98 12.19 -8.70
CA LEU A 98 8.97 13.55 -8.17
C LEU A 98 9.96 13.73 -7.01
N LYS A 99 10.03 12.77 -6.09
CA LYS A 99 10.99 12.74 -4.98
C LYS A 99 11.74 11.41 -4.99
N PRO A 100 12.98 11.37 -5.52
CA PRO A 100 13.76 10.15 -5.62
C PRO A 100 14.17 9.55 -4.27
N GLU A 101 14.40 10.39 -3.26
CA GLU A 101 14.88 9.99 -1.93
C GLU A 101 13.78 9.36 -1.07
N ASP A 102 14.15 8.37 -0.26
CA ASP A 102 13.24 7.73 0.70
C ASP A 102 12.67 8.75 1.71
N THR A 103 11.38 8.61 1.99
CA THR A 103 10.75 9.25 3.14
C THR A 103 11.05 8.42 4.39
N VAL A 104 11.66 9.08 5.38
CA VAL A 104 11.89 8.50 6.70
C VAL A 104 10.94 9.16 7.69
N VAL A 105 10.10 8.34 8.33
CA VAL A 105 9.17 8.79 9.37
C VAL A 105 9.84 8.61 10.73
N SER A 106 10.10 9.72 11.43
CA SER A 106 10.86 9.75 12.68
C SER A 106 9.97 9.97 13.90
N PHE A 107 10.37 9.39 15.03
CA PHE A 107 9.64 9.45 16.30
C PHE A 107 10.53 9.91 17.45
N ASP A 108 9.92 10.51 18.48
CA ASP A 108 10.64 11.09 19.63
C ASP A 108 11.43 10.06 20.44
N ASN A 109 10.99 8.80 20.46
CA ASN A 109 11.71 7.70 21.12
C ASN A 109 12.90 7.15 20.30
N GLY A 110 13.28 7.84 19.23
CA GLY A 110 14.40 7.54 18.35
C GLY A 110 14.10 6.58 17.20
N ALA A 111 12.89 6.01 17.14
CA ALA A 111 12.52 5.11 16.07
C ALA A 111 12.42 5.83 14.71
N LYS A 112 12.79 5.12 13.64
CA LYS A 112 12.72 5.61 12.26
C LYS A 112 12.18 4.52 11.34
N ILE A 113 11.06 4.78 10.68
CA ILE A 113 10.47 3.87 9.68
C ILE A 113 10.86 4.35 8.29
N GLY A 114 11.40 3.45 7.46
CA GLY A 114 11.91 3.76 6.11
C GLY A 114 13.39 4.12 6.06
N ASP A 115 14.11 4.00 7.19
CA ASP A 115 15.58 4.07 7.25
C ASP A 115 16.17 2.64 7.15
N LYS A 116 17.43 2.47 7.57
CA LYS A 116 18.11 1.16 7.59
C LYS A 116 17.49 0.16 8.56
N GLU A 117 16.91 0.63 9.66
CA GLU A 117 16.34 -0.24 10.69
C GLU A 117 15.01 -0.86 10.23
N LYS A 118 14.84 -2.17 10.44
CA LYS A 118 13.55 -2.85 10.27
C LYS A 118 12.74 -2.73 11.55
N ILE A 119 11.58 -2.10 11.45
CA ILE A 119 10.69 -1.81 12.57
C ILE A 119 9.64 -2.91 12.73
N PHE A 120 9.30 -3.26 13.96
CA PHE A 120 8.17 -4.13 14.23
C PHE A 120 7.07 -3.41 15.00
N VAL A 121 5.83 -3.72 14.63
CA VAL A 121 4.63 -3.17 15.27
C VAL A 121 3.77 -4.32 15.77
N PHE A 122 3.86 -4.60 17.06
CA PHE A 122 3.13 -5.68 17.73
C PHE A 122 2.13 -5.11 18.72
N GLY A 123 1.19 -5.94 19.14
CA GLY A 123 0.17 -5.55 20.12
C GLY A 123 -1.17 -6.21 19.80
N PRO A 124 -2.18 -6.03 20.67
CA PRO A 124 -3.44 -6.72 20.49
C PRO A 124 -4.25 -6.22 19.29
N CYS A 125 -5.16 -7.08 18.84
CA CYS A 125 -6.14 -6.72 17.83
C CYS A 125 -7.03 -5.59 18.34
N SER A 126 -7.62 -5.79 19.52
CA SER A 126 -8.51 -4.84 20.20
C SER A 126 -7.93 -4.46 21.55
N VAL A 127 -8.20 -3.22 21.99
CA VAL A 127 -7.98 -2.84 23.39
C VAL A 127 -9.18 -3.33 24.20
N GLU A 128 -8.93 -4.19 25.18
CA GLU A 128 -9.99 -4.84 25.97
C GLU A 128 -10.00 -4.38 27.43
N SER A 129 -8.82 -4.16 28.01
CA SER A 129 -8.64 -3.60 29.35
C SER A 129 -7.22 -3.04 29.52
N TYR A 130 -6.99 -2.29 30.61
CA TYR A 130 -5.66 -1.81 30.96
C TYR A 130 -4.67 -2.98 31.15
N ASP A 131 -5.00 -3.94 32.02
CA ASP A 131 -4.11 -5.06 32.35
C ASP A 131 -3.76 -5.91 31.12
N GLN A 132 -4.71 -6.07 30.20
CA GLN A 132 -4.53 -6.80 28.95
C GLN A 132 -3.48 -6.14 28.06
N VAL A 133 -3.54 -4.82 27.90
CA VAL A 133 -2.57 -4.07 27.09
C VAL A 133 -1.23 -3.93 27.85
N ASP A 134 -1.26 -3.71 29.16
CA ASP A 134 -0.08 -3.54 30.01
C ASP A 134 0.83 -4.78 29.97
N ALA A 135 0.25 -5.98 30.03
CA ALA A 135 0.99 -7.23 29.90
C ALA A 135 1.75 -7.33 28.57
N VAL A 136 1.12 -6.94 27.45
CA VAL A 136 1.75 -6.95 26.14
C VAL A 136 2.80 -5.84 26.03
N ALA A 137 2.49 -4.64 26.51
CA ALA A 137 3.41 -3.50 26.46
C ALA A 137 4.69 -3.76 27.28
N GLN A 138 4.55 -4.35 28.47
CA GLN A 138 5.69 -4.75 29.30
C GLN A 138 6.60 -5.72 28.55
N ASP A 139 6.02 -6.74 27.91
CA ASP A 139 6.75 -7.75 27.17
C ASP A 139 7.47 -7.17 25.95
N LEU A 140 6.81 -6.28 25.20
CA LEU A 140 7.39 -5.56 24.07
C LEU A 140 8.55 -4.65 24.49
N ALA A 141 8.38 -3.93 25.60
CA ALA A 141 9.41 -3.04 26.14
C ALA A 141 10.65 -3.84 26.60
N ALA A 142 10.45 -4.99 27.24
CA ALA A 142 11.54 -5.89 27.64
C ALA A 142 12.35 -6.41 26.43
N LYS A 143 11.71 -6.51 25.26
CA LYS A 143 12.32 -6.87 23.97
C LYS A 143 12.86 -5.67 23.18
N GLY A 144 12.92 -4.49 23.79
CA GLY A 144 13.45 -3.27 23.17
C GLY A 144 12.60 -2.73 22.01
N GLN A 145 11.34 -3.17 21.89
CA GLN A 145 10.45 -2.68 20.84
C GLN A 145 10.10 -1.20 21.06
N LYS A 146 9.75 -0.53 19.97
CA LYS A 146 9.50 0.93 19.95
C LYS A 146 8.06 1.29 19.69
N PHE A 147 7.23 0.32 19.32
CA PHE A 147 5.84 0.53 18.96
C PHE A 147 4.94 -0.48 19.66
N ILE A 148 3.72 -0.05 19.94
CA ILE A 148 2.59 -0.91 20.26
C ILE A 148 1.40 -0.54 19.37
N ARG A 149 0.71 -1.54 18.84
CA ARG A 149 -0.59 -1.36 18.20
C ARG A 149 -1.72 -1.77 19.13
N GLY A 150 -2.89 -1.15 18.97
CA GLY A 150 -4.12 -1.58 19.63
C GLY A 150 -5.34 -0.95 18.99
N GLY A 151 -6.39 -1.73 18.74
CA GLY A 151 -7.62 -1.22 18.13
C GLY A 151 -8.58 -0.67 19.18
N ALA A 152 -8.62 0.65 19.33
CA ALA A 152 -9.60 1.35 20.15
C ALA A 152 -10.97 1.46 19.45
N PHE A 153 -10.96 1.62 18.13
CA PHE A 153 -12.13 1.50 17.25
C PHE A 153 -11.99 0.26 16.36
N LYS A 154 -13.02 -0.59 16.29
CA LYS A 154 -12.98 -1.85 15.54
C LYS A 154 -14.01 -1.85 14.41
N PRO A 155 -13.61 -1.76 13.14
CA PRO A 155 -14.54 -1.93 12.03
C PRO A 155 -14.93 -3.42 11.90
N ARG A 156 -16.13 -3.75 12.36
CA ARG A 156 -16.67 -5.12 12.37
C ARG A 156 -17.56 -5.39 11.17
N THR A 157 -17.61 -6.65 10.75
CA THR A 157 -18.58 -7.10 9.74
C THR A 157 -19.98 -7.17 10.33
N SER A 158 -20.09 -7.61 11.59
CA SER A 158 -21.34 -7.65 12.36
C SER A 158 -21.42 -6.44 13.30
N PRO A 159 -22.57 -5.73 13.37
CA PRO A 159 -22.76 -4.63 14.31
C PRO A 159 -22.92 -5.08 15.77
N TYR A 160 -23.16 -6.38 16.02
CA TYR A 160 -23.31 -6.95 17.36
C TYR A 160 -22.00 -7.41 17.99
N ASP A 161 -20.93 -7.42 17.19
CA ASP A 161 -19.59 -7.71 17.66
C ASP A 161 -19.05 -6.54 18.49
N PHE A 162 -18.02 -6.79 19.30
CA PHE A 162 -17.30 -5.75 20.01
C PHE A 162 -16.76 -4.67 19.06
N GLN A 163 -17.21 -3.42 19.25
CA GLN A 163 -16.87 -2.27 18.41
C GLN A 163 -15.60 -1.52 18.87
N GLY A 164 -15.00 -1.94 19.99
CA GLY A 164 -13.90 -1.23 20.64
C GLY A 164 -14.36 -0.32 21.78
N LEU A 165 -13.44 0.06 22.66
CA LEU A 165 -13.70 0.96 23.80
C LEU A 165 -13.76 2.44 23.40
N GLY A 166 -13.42 2.79 22.16
CA GLY A 166 -13.37 4.18 21.72
C GLY A 166 -12.28 4.96 22.46
N GLU A 167 -12.61 6.16 22.93
CA GLU A 167 -11.65 7.06 23.61
C GLU A 167 -11.00 6.43 24.85
N GLU A 168 -11.74 5.68 25.68
CA GLU A 168 -11.17 4.95 26.83
C GLU A 168 -10.05 3.98 26.39
N GLY A 169 -10.22 3.34 25.23
CA GLY A 169 -9.19 2.49 24.64
C GLY A 169 -7.95 3.28 24.21
N LEU A 170 -8.12 4.52 23.76
CA LEU A 170 -7.01 5.41 23.42
C LEU A 170 -6.29 5.94 24.67
N GLU A 171 -7.02 6.23 25.74
CA GLU A 171 -6.45 6.57 27.05
C GLU A 171 -5.56 5.45 27.58
N ILE A 172 -6.06 4.21 27.55
CA ILE A 172 -5.27 3.02 27.94
C ILE A 172 -3.97 2.93 27.13
N LEU A 173 -4.04 3.11 25.81
CA LEU A 173 -2.85 3.07 24.96
C LEU A 173 -1.88 4.20 25.28
N LYS A 174 -2.36 5.41 25.59
CA LYS A 174 -1.52 6.54 25.96
C LYS A 174 -0.74 6.28 27.25
N GLU A 175 -1.30 5.52 28.18
CA GLU A 175 -0.57 5.10 29.38
C GLU A 175 0.61 4.16 29.05
N MET A 176 0.51 3.33 28.00
CA MET A 176 1.62 2.48 27.56
C MET A 176 2.78 3.30 26.99
N ASN A 177 2.46 4.38 26.27
CA ASN A 177 3.45 5.35 25.82
C ASN A 177 4.16 6.02 27.02
N LYS A 178 3.40 6.49 28.01
CA LYS A 178 3.98 7.13 29.22
C LYS A 178 4.83 6.17 30.04
N LYS A 179 4.37 4.93 30.25
CA LYS A 179 5.00 3.94 31.13
C LYS A 179 6.20 3.25 30.50
N TYR A 180 6.12 2.93 29.21
CA TYR A 180 7.12 2.10 28.51
C TYR A 180 7.83 2.81 27.36
N GLY A 181 7.44 4.03 26.99
CA GLY A 181 8.04 4.77 25.88
C GLY A 181 7.70 4.19 24.49
N LEU A 182 6.61 3.42 24.38
CA LEU A 182 6.17 2.82 23.13
C LEU A 182 5.32 3.81 22.32
N ASN A 183 5.64 3.99 21.04
CA ASN A 183 4.79 4.75 20.12
C ASN A 183 3.49 3.97 19.85
N VAL A 184 2.35 4.63 20.01
CA VAL A 184 1.02 4.04 19.88
C VAL A 184 0.51 4.13 18.45
N VAL A 185 0.13 2.99 17.88
CA VAL A 185 -0.56 2.87 16.60
C VAL A 185 -2.01 2.44 16.83
N SER A 186 -2.99 3.29 16.53
CA SER A 186 -4.42 2.93 16.65
C SER A 186 -5.23 3.36 15.44
N GLU A 187 -6.30 2.62 15.15
CA GLU A 187 -7.14 2.85 13.99
C GLU A 187 -8.17 3.94 14.23
N ILE A 188 -8.25 4.89 13.29
CA ILE A 188 -9.27 5.93 13.24
C ILE A 188 -10.23 5.62 12.11
N VAL A 189 -11.53 5.66 12.42
CA VAL A 189 -12.59 5.21 11.50
C VAL A 189 -13.50 6.34 11.03
N ASN A 190 -13.44 7.52 11.64
CA ASN A 190 -14.30 8.66 11.35
C ASN A 190 -13.48 9.96 11.38
N PRO A 191 -13.63 10.88 10.38
CA PRO A 191 -12.96 12.17 10.39
C PRO A 191 -13.09 12.95 11.69
N ALA A 192 -14.26 12.88 12.35
CA ALA A 192 -14.51 13.61 13.60
C ALA A 192 -13.64 13.15 14.79
N HIS A 193 -12.99 11.99 14.69
CA HIS A 193 -12.19 11.44 15.79
C HIS A 193 -10.73 11.92 15.77
N PHE A 194 -10.26 12.59 14.71
CA PHE A 194 -8.86 12.98 14.58
C PHE A 194 -8.40 13.93 15.69
N GLU A 195 -9.19 14.97 15.98
CA GLU A 195 -8.86 15.96 17.01
C GLU A 195 -8.69 15.31 18.39
N MET A 196 -9.63 14.45 18.78
CA MET A 196 -9.55 13.69 20.03
C MET A 196 -8.36 12.72 20.02
N ALA A 197 -8.22 11.92 18.95
CA ALA A 197 -7.18 10.90 18.89
C ALA A 197 -5.76 11.49 18.87
N ASP A 198 -5.60 12.73 18.41
CA ASP A 198 -4.34 13.47 18.45
C ASP A 198 -3.79 13.66 19.87
N LEU A 199 -4.61 13.51 20.92
CA LEU A 199 -4.13 13.57 22.30
C LEU A 199 -3.44 12.27 22.75
N TYR A 200 -3.70 11.16 22.06
CA TYR A 200 -3.43 9.81 22.59
C TYR A 200 -2.49 8.96 21.73
N VAL A 201 -2.54 9.08 20.40
CA VAL A 201 -1.80 8.18 19.49
C VAL A 201 -0.60 8.86 18.85
N ASP A 202 0.43 8.09 18.50
CA ASP A 202 1.61 8.60 17.80
C ASP A 202 1.52 8.34 16.28
N VAL A 203 0.71 7.36 15.87
CA VAL A 203 0.44 7.03 14.47
C VAL A 203 -1.06 6.76 14.27
N PHE A 204 -1.68 7.48 13.34
CA PHE A 204 -3.04 7.19 12.90
C PHE A 204 -3.04 6.01 11.92
N GLN A 205 -3.68 4.90 12.26
CA GLN A 205 -3.92 3.83 11.30
C GLN A 205 -5.23 4.11 10.54
N ILE A 206 -5.18 4.06 9.21
CA ILE A 206 -6.36 3.94 8.36
C ILE A 206 -6.47 2.49 7.91
N GLY A 207 -7.52 1.80 8.38
CA GLY A 207 -7.72 0.39 8.06
C GLY A 207 -8.12 0.14 6.61
N ALA A 208 -7.94 -1.11 6.16
CA ALA A 208 -8.18 -1.53 4.79
C ALA A 208 -9.59 -1.19 4.26
N ARG A 209 -10.62 -1.25 5.13
CA ARG A 209 -12.00 -0.91 4.74
C ARG A 209 -12.20 0.59 4.45
N ASN A 210 -11.33 1.43 5.01
CA ASN A 210 -11.36 2.87 4.88
C ASN A 210 -10.29 3.41 3.91
N MET A 211 -9.56 2.55 3.20
CA MET A 211 -8.54 2.99 2.23
C MET A 211 -9.14 3.91 1.14
N GLN A 212 -10.44 3.81 0.85
CA GLN A 212 -11.15 4.69 -0.10
C GLN A 212 -12.19 5.58 0.60
N ASN A 213 -12.11 5.74 1.91
CA ASN A 213 -12.88 6.75 2.62
C ASN A 213 -12.18 8.10 2.45
N PHE A 214 -12.40 8.76 1.31
CA PHE A 214 -11.63 9.94 0.90
C PHE A 214 -11.73 11.10 1.88
N GLU A 215 -12.85 11.29 2.57
CA GLU A 215 -12.97 12.32 3.60
C GLU A 215 -12.09 12.02 4.82
N LEU A 216 -11.98 10.74 5.20
CA LEU A 216 -11.05 10.31 6.24
C LEU A 216 -9.59 10.51 5.83
N LEU A 217 -9.25 10.24 4.56
CA LEU A 217 -7.90 10.47 4.04
C LEU A 217 -7.52 11.96 3.98
N LYS A 218 -8.45 12.82 3.56
CA LYS A 218 -8.25 14.28 3.56
C LYS A 218 -8.00 14.79 4.97
N GLU A 219 -8.76 14.29 5.94
CA GLU A 219 -8.60 14.69 7.35
C GLU A 219 -7.27 14.18 7.93
N ALA A 220 -6.89 12.93 7.64
CA ALA A 220 -5.56 12.41 7.96
C ALA A 220 -4.45 13.28 7.35
N GLY A 221 -4.67 13.76 6.12
CA GLY A 221 -3.78 14.66 5.39
C GLY A 221 -3.61 16.05 5.99
N ARG A 222 -4.60 16.54 6.74
CA ARG A 222 -4.54 17.81 7.48
C ARG A 222 -3.89 17.68 8.84
N SER A 223 -3.77 16.46 9.36
CA SER A 223 -3.08 16.19 10.62
C SER A 223 -1.55 16.29 10.46
N ASN A 224 -0.86 16.55 11.57
CA ASN A 224 0.61 16.63 11.62
C ASN A 224 1.28 15.33 12.10
N LYS A 225 0.52 14.22 12.20
CA LYS A 225 1.04 12.95 12.70
C LYS A 225 1.23 11.91 11.60
N PRO A 226 2.15 10.97 11.77
CA PRO A 226 2.29 9.84 10.87
C PRO A 226 0.98 9.08 10.63
N VAL A 227 0.76 8.66 9.39
CA VAL A 227 -0.40 7.87 8.97
C VAL A 227 0.06 6.50 8.46
N LEU A 228 -0.41 5.43 9.09
CA LEU A 228 -0.27 4.07 8.59
C LEU A 228 -1.49 3.70 7.75
N LEU A 229 -1.35 3.71 6.43
CA LEU A 229 -2.41 3.41 5.48
C LEU A 229 -2.36 1.93 5.08
N LYS A 230 -3.39 1.16 5.47
CA LYS A 230 -3.52 -0.24 5.05
C LYS A 230 -4.14 -0.34 3.66
N ARG A 231 -3.57 -1.22 2.81
CA ARG A 231 -4.14 -1.54 1.50
C ARG A 231 -5.56 -2.08 1.63
N GLY A 232 -6.45 -1.64 0.75
CA GLY A 232 -7.83 -2.09 0.67
C GLY A 232 -7.95 -3.56 0.29
N LEU A 233 -9.08 -4.18 0.66
CA LEU A 233 -9.29 -5.64 0.51
C LEU A 233 -9.09 -6.16 -0.92
N SER A 234 -9.39 -5.33 -1.92
CA SER A 234 -9.25 -5.67 -3.33
C SER A 234 -8.63 -4.52 -4.13
N ALA A 235 -7.90 -3.65 -3.45
CA ALA A 235 -7.30 -2.48 -4.08
C ALA A 235 -6.17 -2.87 -5.03
N THR A 236 -6.13 -2.27 -6.20
CA THR A 236 -4.94 -2.30 -7.05
C THR A 236 -3.80 -1.50 -6.41
N ILE A 237 -2.58 -1.66 -6.93
CA ILE A 237 -1.44 -0.84 -6.50
C ILE A 237 -1.68 0.64 -6.83
N GLU A 238 -2.25 0.93 -7.98
CA GLU A 238 -2.59 2.28 -8.42
C GLU A 238 -3.60 2.94 -7.47
N GLU A 239 -4.68 2.25 -7.11
CA GLU A 239 -5.67 2.76 -6.14
C GLU A 239 -5.04 3.01 -4.76
N PHE A 240 -4.10 2.16 -4.34
CA PHE A 240 -3.42 2.31 -3.06
C PHE A 240 -2.47 3.52 -3.06
N ILE A 241 -1.74 3.74 -4.16
CA ILE A 241 -0.88 4.92 -4.36
C ILE A 241 -1.73 6.19 -4.37
N TYR A 242 -2.87 6.20 -5.08
CA TYR A 242 -3.76 7.36 -5.08
C TYR A 242 -4.38 7.65 -3.71
N ALA A 243 -4.70 6.63 -2.91
CA ALA A 243 -5.14 6.84 -1.53
C ALA A 243 -4.05 7.53 -0.68
N ALA A 244 -2.78 7.16 -0.86
CA ALA A 244 -1.67 7.88 -0.23
C ALA A 244 -1.53 9.31 -0.74
N GLU A 245 -1.75 9.54 -2.05
CA GLU A 245 -1.75 10.88 -2.65
C GLU A 245 -2.83 11.79 -2.06
N TYR A 246 -4.02 11.27 -1.72
CA TYR A 246 -5.06 12.05 -1.02
C TYR A 246 -4.56 12.60 0.32
N ILE A 247 -3.80 11.81 1.08
CA ILE A 247 -3.21 12.25 2.35
C ILE A 247 -2.13 13.29 2.07
N HIS A 248 -1.19 12.99 1.15
CA HIS A 248 -0.05 13.86 0.86
C HIS A 248 -0.46 15.22 0.27
N SER A 249 -1.43 15.24 -0.66
CA SER A 249 -1.93 16.46 -1.30
C SER A 249 -2.66 17.39 -0.33
N ASN A 250 -3.09 16.90 0.84
CA ASN A 250 -3.69 17.71 1.90
C ASN A 250 -2.69 18.21 2.94
N GLY A 251 -1.40 17.88 2.80
CA GLY A 251 -0.30 18.48 3.57
C GLY A 251 0.59 17.49 4.33
N ASN A 252 0.13 16.27 4.57
CA ASN A 252 0.86 15.30 5.39
C ASN A 252 1.66 14.29 4.55
N SER A 253 2.98 14.44 4.56
CA SER A 253 3.90 13.53 3.87
C SER A 253 4.39 12.35 4.73
N GLN A 254 4.01 12.29 6.01
CA GLN A 254 4.44 11.24 6.95
C GLN A 254 3.56 9.99 6.79
N ILE A 255 3.68 9.31 5.64
CA ILE A 255 2.81 8.17 5.29
C ILE A 255 3.62 6.87 5.33
N ILE A 256 3.05 5.85 5.94
CA ILE A 256 3.55 4.48 5.97
C ILE A 256 2.53 3.58 5.30
N LEU A 257 2.94 2.90 4.23
CA LEU A 257 2.08 1.95 3.53
C LEU A 257 2.13 0.59 4.23
N CYS A 258 0.99 -0.10 4.32
CA CYS A 258 0.92 -1.43 4.91
C CYS A 258 0.18 -2.41 4.00
N GLU A 259 0.94 -3.34 3.41
CA GLU A 259 0.39 -4.51 2.72
C GLU A 259 -0.17 -5.50 3.75
N ARG A 260 -1.37 -6.02 3.49
CA ARG A 260 -2.14 -6.80 4.48
C ARG A 260 -2.94 -7.95 3.87
N GLY A 261 -2.57 -8.36 2.68
CA GLY A 261 -3.22 -9.36 1.87
C GLY A 261 -4.46 -8.83 1.14
N ILE A 262 -4.66 -9.36 -0.06
CA ILE A 262 -5.80 -9.10 -0.92
C ILE A 262 -6.75 -10.29 -0.93
N ARG A 263 -8.03 -10.01 -1.18
CA ARG A 263 -9.07 -11.03 -1.34
C ARG A 263 -8.90 -11.74 -2.67
N THR A 264 -8.90 -13.07 -2.62
CA THR A 264 -8.84 -13.94 -3.81
C THR A 264 -9.89 -15.06 -3.68
N TYR A 265 -9.84 -16.05 -4.58
CA TYR A 265 -10.65 -17.27 -4.50
C TYR A 265 -10.12 -18.30 -3.48
N GLU A 266 -8.88 -18.13 -3.00
CA GLU A 266 -8.24 -19.05 -2.06
C GLU A 266 -8.97 -19.04 -0.71
N LYS A 267 -9.11 -20.23 -0.10
CA LYS A 267 -9.81 -20.44 1.18
C LYS A 267 -8.91 -20.95 2.30
N ALA A 268 -7.70 -21.42 1.98
CA ALA A 268 -6.74 -21.90 2.96
C ALA A 268 -6.15 -20.78 3.84
N THR A 269 -6.23 -19.53 3.37
CA THR A 269 -5.85 -18.32 4.10
C THR A 269 -7.00 -17.32 4.10
N ARG A 270 -7.04 -16.41 5.08
CA ARG A 270 -8.08 -15.37 5.19
C ARG A 270 -8.02 -14.39 4.02
N ASN A 271 -6.81 -14.00 3.63
CA ASN A 271 -6.49 -13.26 2.41
C ASN A 271 -5.23 -13.90 1.78
N THR A 272 -4.95 -13.59 0.53
CA THR A 272 -3.67 -13.96 -0.09
C THR A 272 -2.70 -12.80 0.10
N LEU A 273 -1.57 -13.03 0.78
CA LEU A 273 -0.54 -12.01 0.90
C LEU A 273 0.06 -11.73 -0.49
N ASP A 274 -0.04 -10.48 -0.94
CA ASP A 274 0.62 -10.02 -2.16
C ASP A 274 2.02 -9.50 -1.81
N ILE A 275 2.98 -10.42 -1.67
CA ILE A 275 4.37 -10.07 -1.33
C ILE A 275 5.05 -9.23 -2.42
N SER A 276 4.54 -9.29 -3.66
CA SER A 276 5.07 -8.53 -4.80
C SER A 276 4.78 -7.03 -4.66
N ALA A 277 3.74 -6.65 -3.90
CA ALA A 277 3.40 -5.26 -3.63
C ALA A 277 4.54 -4.51 -2.94
N VAL A 278 5.31 -5.16 -2.06
CA VAL A 278 6.39 -4.51 -1.30
C VAL A 278 7.45 -3.89 -2.23
N PRO A 279 8.14 -4.66 -3.10
CA PRO A 279 9.13 -4.08 -4.02
C PRO A 279 8.50 -3.14 -5.04
N ILE A 280 7.28 -3.41 -5.52
CA ILE A 280 6.59 -2.53 -6.47
C ILE A 280 6.33 -1.15 -5.85
N LEU A 281 5.79 -1.11 -4.63
CA LEU A 281 5.52 0.14 -3.91
C LEU A 281 6.82 0.86 -3.55
N LYS A 282 7.85 0.13 -3.12
CA LYS A 282 9.17 0.72 -2.84
C LYS A 282 9.87 1.25 -4.09
N GLN A 283 9.57 0.74 -5.28
CA GLN A 283 10.09 1.27 -6.55
C GLN A 283 9.26 2.45 -7.07
N GLY A 284 7.93 2.37 -6.98
CA GLY A 284 7.01 3.38 -7.48
C GLY A 284 6.89 4.61 -6.57
N THR A 285 7.05 4.43 -5.26
CA THR A 285 6.89 5.47 -4.24
C THR A 285 8.14 5.61 -3.38
N HIS A 286 8.32 6.79 -2.78
CA HIS A 286 9.36 7.02 -1.77
C HIS A 286 8.92 6.67 -0.34
N LEU A 287 7.71 6.14 -0.17
CA LEU A 287 7.12 5.86 1.13
C LEU A 287 7.61 4.52 1.70
N PRO A 288 7.75 4.40 3.03
CA PRO A 288 8.05 3.12 3.67
C PRO A 288 6.87 2.15 3.56
N VAL A 289 7.18 0.86 3.50
CA VAL A 289 6.22 -0.24 3.31
C VAL A 289 6.39 -1.31 4.38
N LEU A 290 5.35 -1.50 5.20
CA LEU A 290 5.23 -2.57 6.18
C LEU A 290 4.37 -3.72 5.65
N VAL A 291 4.48 -4.88 6.29
CA VAL A 291 3.62 -6.04 6.01
C VAL A 291 2.91 -6.52 7.28
N ASP A 292 1.58 -6.61 7.23
CA ASP A 292 0.75 -7.20 8.28
C ASP A 292 0.56 -8.70 8.03
N VAL A 293 1.22 -9.53 8.84
CA VAL A 293 1.22 -11.00 8.66
C VAL A 293 0.05 -11.68 9.33
N THR A 294 -0.57 -11.04 10.33
CA THR A 294 -1.77 -11.58 11.01
C THR A 294 -2.99 -11.47 10.11
N HIS A 295 -3.29 -10.26 9.60
CA HIS A 295 -4.51 -10.01 8.85
C HIS A 295 -4.47 -10.53 7.41
N SER A 296 -3.26 -10.68 6.83
CA SER A 296 -3.08 -11.29 5.52
C SER A 296 -3.35 -12.78 5.59
N THR A 297 -2.55 -13.52 6.36
CA THR A 297 -2.65 -14.98 6.45
C THR A 297 -3.93 -15.42 7.16
N GLY A 298 -4.29 -14.74 8.25
CA GLY A 298 -5.32 -15.18 9.20
C GLY A 298 -4.98 -16.50 9.89
N ARG A 299 -3.69 -16.86 9.99
CA ARG A 299 -3.22 -18.17 10.46
C ARG A 299 -1.88 -18.09 11.19
N LYS A 300 -1.88 -18.49 12.47
CA LYS A 300 -0.68 -18.45 13.35
C LYS A 300 0.47 -19.30 12.84
N ASP A 301 0.16 -20.49 12.34
CA ASP A 301 1.14 -21.52 11.96
C ASP A 301 2.04 -21.11 10.78
N ILE A 302 1.61 -20.11 9.98
CA ILE A 302 2.39 -19.61 8.85
C ILE A 302 2.86 -18.16 9.02
N MET A 303 2.59 -17.49 10.15
CA MET A 303 2.99 -16.09 10.36
C MET A 303 4.49 -15.89 10.31
N LEU A 304 5.27 -16.74 11.00
CA LEU A 304 6.72 -16.58 11.07
C LEU A 304 7.41 -16.74 9.69
N PRO A 305 7.14 -17.80 8.90
CA PRO A 305 7.67 -17.90 7.55
C PRO A 305 7.32 -16.70 6.67
N VAL A 306 6.08 -16.21 6.77
CA VAL A 306 5.60 -15.08 6.00
C VAL A 306 6.27 -13.76 6.43
N ALA A 307 6.49 -13.57 7.73
CA ALA A 307 7.25 -12.43 8.26
C ALA A 307 8.70 -12.45 7.77
N LYS A 308 9.34 -13.63 7.75
CA LYS A 308 10.69 -13.79 7.19
C LYS A 308 10.73 -13.40 5.70
N ALA A 309 9.71 -13.81 4.92
CA ALA A 309 9.58 -13.42 3.51
C ALA A 309 9.38 -11.91 3.33
N ALA A 310 8.60 -11.26 4.20
CA ALA A 310 8.41 -9.80 4.20
C ALA A 310 9.73 -9.04 4.39
N LEU A 311 10.56 -9.47 5.34
CA LEU A 311 11.89 -8.87 5.52
C LEU A 311 12.80 -9.14 4.32
N ALA A 312 12.81 -10.37 3.81
CA ALA A 312 13.66 -10.77 2.69
C ALA A 312 13.35 -10.03 1.38
N VAL A 313 12.08 -9.70 1.13
CA VAL A 313 11.68 -8.93 -0.06
C VAL A 313 11.95 -7.42 0.10
N GLY A 314 12.39 -6.98 1.28
CA GLY A 314 12.80 -5.60 1.54
C GLY A 314 11.74 -4.72 2.20
N ALA A 315 10.74 -5.28 2.89
CA ALA A 315 9.84 -4.48 3.71
C ALA A 315 10.62 -3.65 4.75
N ASP A 316 10.09 -2.49 5.13
CA ASP A 316 10.66 -1.63 6.17
C ASP A 316 10.28 -2.11 7.58
N GLY A 317 9.41 -3.12 7.65
CA GLY A 317 9.01 -3.72 8.90
C GLY A 317 7.82 -4.68 8.79
N VAL A 318 7.49 -5.28 9.93
CA VAL A 318 6.41 -6.27 10.06
C VAL A 318 5.45 -5.87 11.16
N MET A 319 4.16 -6.05 10.92
CA MET A 319 3.09 -5.92 11.90
C MET A 319 2.48 -7.31 12.17
N ALA A 320 2.28 -7.63 13.45
CA ALA A 320 1.56 -8.83 13.88
C ALA A 320 0.79 -8.58 15.18
N GLU A 321 -0.09 -9.50 15.55
CA GLU A 321 -0.93 -9.37 16.73
C GLU A 321 -0.51 -10.30 17.87
N VAL A 322 -0.49 -9.76 19.07
CA VAL A 322 -0.11 -10.44 20.32
C VAL A 322 -1.15 -10.13 21.39
N HIS A 323 -1.62 -11.15 22.08
CA HIS A 323 -2.62 -11.04 23.16
C HIS A 323 -2.19 -11.92 24.34
N PRO A 324 -2.37 -11.50 25.61
CA PRO A 324 -1.90 -12.31 26.74
C PRO A 324 -2.67 -13.64 26.87
N ASP A 325 -3.95 -13.64 26.50
CA ASP A 325 -4.79 -14.85 26.46
C ASP A 325 -5.68 -14.83 25.20
N PRO A 326 -5.19 -15.29 24.04
CA PRO A 326 -5.94 -15.22 22.79
C PRO A 326 -7.29 -15.97 22.84
N ALA A 327 -7.44 -16.97 23.72
CA ALA A 327 -8.64 -17.81 23.77
C ALA A 327 -9.90 -17.03 24.21
N VAL A 328 -9.72 -15.95 24.97
CA VAL A 328 -10.81 -15.09 25.47
C VAL A 328 -10.91 -13.74 24.75
N ALA A 329 -10.09 -13.51 23.71
CA ALA A 329 -10.05 -12.23 23.02
C ALA A 329 -11.37 -11.91 22.28
N LEU A 330 -11.76 -10.63 22.28
CA LEU A 330 -13.00 -10.11 21.67
C LEU A 330 -12.93 -9.98 20.14
N SER A 331 -11.74 -10.27 19.57
CA SER A 331 -11.48 -10.29 18.13
C SER A 331 -10.26 -11.16 17.83
N ASP A 332 -10.28 -11.85 16.69
CA ASP A 332 -9.12 -12.58 16.15
C ASP A 332 -8.49 -13.59 17.13
N ALA A 333 -9.30 -14.21 18.00
CA ALA A 333 -8.88 -15.20 18.98
C ALA A 333 -8.05 -16.36 18.39
N GLY A 334 -8.36 -16.79 17.16
CA GLY A 334 -7.64 -17.85 16.46
C GLY A 334 -6.34 -17.39 15.77
N GLN A 335 -6.04 -16.09 15.77
CA GLN A 335 -4.96 -15.47 15.00
C GLN A 335 -3.90 -14.79 15.86
N GLN A 336 -4.24 -14.32 17.06
CA GLN A 336 -3.28 -13.62 17.91
C GLN A 336 -2.32 -14.61 18.58
N MET A 337 -1.02 -14.27 18.58
CA MET A 337 -0.03 -15.03 19.35
C MET A 337 -0.23 -14.77 20.84
N ASP A 338 -0.14 -15.83 21.67
CA ASP A 338 0.10 -15.64 23.10
C ASP A 338 1.54 -15.16 23.37
N LEU A 339 1.86 -14.83 24.63
CA LEU A 339 3.19 -14.32 24.97
C LEU A 339 4.32 -15.35 24.72
N ASN A 340 4.05 -16.65 24.90
CA ASN A 340 5.05 -17.70 24.66
C ASN A 340 5.25 -17.94 23.15
N GLU A 341 4.16 -17.95 22.39
CA GLU A 341 4.20 -18.01 20.93
C GLU A 341 4.95 -16.79 20.37
N PHE A 342 4.71 -15.61 20.95
CA PHE A 342 5.40 -14.38 20.57
C PHE A 342 6.89 -14.40 20.94
N ASP A 343 7.29 -14.95 22.08
CA ASP A 343 8.70 -15.15 22.42
C ASP A 343 9.44 -15.94 21.34
N TYR A 344 8.86 -17.06 20.92
CA TYR A 344 9.43 -17.87 19.85
C TYR A 344 9.48 -17.09 18.53
N PHE A 345 8.38 -16.45 18.15
CA PHE A 345 8.29 -15.65 16.93
C PHE A 345 9.34 -14.53 16.91
N PHE A 346 9.44 -13.77 17.99
CA PHE A 346 10.32 -12.61 18.12
C PHE A 346 11.79 -13.03 18.01
N ASN A 347 12.18 -14.08 18.73
CA ASN A 347 13.56 -14.59 18.68
C ASN A 347 13.97 -15.02 17.27
N GLU A 348 13.05 -15.55 16.48
CA GLU A 348 13.32 -15.99 15.11
C GLU A 348 13.27 -14.87 14.07
N ILE A 349 12.34 -13.93 14.21
CA ILE A 349 12.24 -12.80 13.29
C ILE A 349 13.35 -11.78 13.54
N ASP A 350 13.83 -11.62 14.78
CA ASP A 350 14.94 -10.73 15.09
C ASP A 350 16.26 -11.20 14.47
N LYS A 351 16.55 -12.50 14.54
CA LYS A 351 17.68 -13.10 13.79
C LYS A 351 17.58 -12.79 12.30
N THR A 352 16.37 -12.85 11.75
CA THR A 352 16.14 -12.55 10.33
C THR A 352 16.35 -11.08 10.04
N ARG A 353 15.86 -10.17 10.90
CA ARG A 353 16.10 -8.73 10.81
C ARG A 353 17.59 -8.42 10.69
N GLN A 354 18.43 -9.04 11.52
CA GLN A 354 19.89 -8.82 11.51
C GLN A 354 20.58 -9.24 10.20
N LEU A 355 19.96 -10.12 9.40
CA LEU A 355 20.50 -10.49 8.07
C LEU A 355 20.24 -9.42 7.00
N TYR A 356 19.31 -8.50 7.24
CA TYR A 356 18.85 -7.48 6.29
C TYR A 356 19.00 -6.03 6.81
N LEU A 357 19.79 -5.85 7.88
CA LEU A 357 20.36 -4.57 8.32
C LEU A 357 21.70 -4.35 7.62
#